data_AF-A0A1S1J8W1-F1
#
_entry.id   AF-A0A1S1J8W1-F1
#
_cell.length_a   1.000
_cell.length_b   1.000
_cell.length_c   1.000
_cell.angle_alpha   90.00
_cell.angle_beta   90.00
_cell.angle_gamma   90.00
#
_symmetry.space_group_name_H-M   'P 1'
#
loop_
_entity.id
_entity.type
_entity.pdbx_description
1 polymer ?
#
loop_
_entity_poly.entity_id
_entity_poly.type
_entity_poly.pdbx_seq_one_letter_code
_entity_poly.pdbx_strand_id
1 'polypeptide(L)'
;MNKKEQFNEIYNKHYNKVFRLCKGYFCGDIALASDAAQEVFIKVWEHLDTFRNESSISTWIYRITVNTCLLYLRKSSARKEVRTDILPKVASETYSDEKEEQLQQMYQCIQKLEETNKMIILMILDGIEYPEISEVIGITEETLRVRIHRIKKSLTQCVQNENI
;
A
#
# COMPACT_ATOMS: atom_id res chain seq x y z
N MET A 1 30.19 8.26 2.52
CA MET A 1 28.82 8.52 3.01
C MET A 1 28.61 7.69 4.26
N ASN A 2 28.31 8.32 5.39
CA ASN A 2 28.00 7.59 6.63
C ASN A 2 26.55 7.05 6.60
N LYS A 3 26.22 6.09 7.49
CA LYS A 3 24.88 5.47 7.54
C LYS A 3 23.75 6.49 7.63
N LYS A 4 23.96 7.57 8.38
CA LYS A 4 22.98 8.65 8.58
C LYS A 4 22.71 9.43 7.29
N GLU A 5 23.74 9.79 6.55
CA GLU A 5 23.63 10.46 5.24
C GLU A 5 22.92 9.56 4.24
N GLN A 6 23.32 8.30 4.13
CA GLN A 6 22.68 7.33 3.24
C GLN A 6 21.19 7.16 3.56
N PHE A 7 20.86 7.02 4.84
CA PHE A 7 19.47 6.92 5.27
C PHE A 7 18.69 8.19 4.94
N ASN A 8 19.24 9.38 5.18
CA ASN A 8 18.56 10.63 4.88
C ASN A 8 18.26 10.78 3.38
N GLU A 9 19.19 10.39 2.51
CA GLU A 9 18.95 10.36 1.06
C GLU A 9 17.82 9.40 0.69
N ILE A 10 17.85 8.19 1.25
CA ILE A 10 16.80 7.19 1.07
C ILE A 10 15.44 7.72 1.55
N TYR A 11 15.39 8.27 2.76
CA TYR A 11 14.18 8.80 3.36
C TYR A 11 13.58 9.90 2.49
N ASN A 12 14.37 10.92 2.14
CA ASN A 12 13.92 12.05 1.34
C ASN A 12 13.43 11.61 -0.06
N LYS A 13 14.09 10.62 -0.67
CA LYS A 13 13.74 10.11 -1.99
C LYS A 13 12.48 9.23 -1.98
N HIS A 14 12.25 8.47 -0.91
CA HIS A 14 11.24 7.41 -0.90
C HIS A 14 10.02 7.70 -0.02
N TYR A 15 10.09 8.65 0.93
CA TYR A 15 9.02 8.89 1.91
C TYR A 15 7.65 9.13 1.27
N ASN A 16 7.58 10.03 0.29
CA ASN A 16 6.31 10.36 -0.37
C ASN A 16 5.65 9.15 -1.06
N LYS A 17 6.47 8.26 -1.63
CA LYS A 17 5.99 7.03 -2.27
C LYS A 17 5.51 6.02 -1.23
N VAL A 18 6.28 5.80 -0.17
CA VAL A 18 5.92 4.92 0.95
C VAL A 18 4.62 5.39 1.60
N PHE A 19 4.50 6.69 1.87
CA PHE A 19 3.31 7.26 2.50
C PHE A 19 2.06 7.10 1.64
N ARG A 20 2.15 7.34 0.32
CA ARG A 20 1.01 7.12 -0.59
C ARG A 20 0.59 5.65 -0.63
N LEU A 21 1.54 4.73 -0.69
CA LEU A 21 1.25 3.31 -0.64
C LEU A 21 0.51 2.94 0.65
N CYS A 22 1.04 3.37 1.81
CA CYS A 22 0.38 3.17 3.11
C CYS A 22 -1.04 3.76 3.12
N LYS A 23 -1.22 4.99 2.64
CA LYS A 23 -2.53 5.65 2.55
C LYS A 23 -3.53 4.84 1.72
N GLY A 24 -3.08 4.23 0.62
CA GLY A 24 -3.91 3.32 -0.19
C GLY A 24 -4.36 2.08 0.59
N TYR A 25 -3.48 1.47 1.37
CA TYR A 25 -3.82 0.32 2.23
C TYR A 25 -4.84 0.64 3.32
N PHE A 26 -4.91 1.89 3.77
CA PHE A 26 -5.79 2.32 4.86
C PHE A 26 -6.94 3.22 4.40
N CYS A 27 -7.38 3.11 3.15
CA CYS A 27 -8.55 3.83 2.62
C CYS A 27 -8.46 5.36 2.75
N GLY A 28 -7.26 5.93 2.67
CA GLY A 28 -7.09 7.36 2.85
C GLY A 28 -6.84 7.82 4.29
N ASP A 29 -6.88 6.93 5.29
CA ASP A 29 -6.59 7.28 6.69
C ASP A 29 -5.14 7.76 6.84
N ILE A 30 -4.99 9.07 7.04
CA ILE A 30 -3.71 9.77 7.12
C ILE A 30 -2.94 9.37 8.38
N ALA A 31 -3.62 9.18 9.51
CA ALA A 31 -2.98 8.86 10.77
C ALA A 31 -2.36 7.46 10.70
N LEU A 32 -3.13 6.46 10.28
CA LEU A 32 -2.63 5.09 10.09
C LEU A 32 -1.54 5.02 9.03
N ALA A 33 -1.67 5.80 7.94
CA ALA A 33 -0.64 5.86 6.90
C ALA A 33 0.68 6.44 7.40
N SER A 34 0.61 7.52 8.20
CA SER A 34 1.78 8.16 8.81
C SER A 34 2.48 7.21 9.77
N ASP A 35 1.74 6.54 10.66
CA ASP A 35 2.28 5.58 11.62
C ASP A 35 2.96 4.40 10.90
N ALA A 36 2.31 3.84 9.89
CA ALA A 36 2.88 2.74 9.11
C ALA A 36 4.13 3.18 8.33
N ALA A 37 4.13 4.38 7.74
CA ALA A 37 5.30 4.91 7.05
C ALA A 37 6.48 5.11 8.01
N GLN A 38 6.23 5.60 9.24
CA GLN A 38 7.27 5.72 10.26
C GLN A 38 7.89 4.36 10.60
N GLU A 39 7.05 3.35 10.86
CA GLU A 39 7.50 1.98 11.13
C GLU A 39 8.33 1.39 9.98
N VAL A 40 7.96 1.67 8.73
CA VAL A 40 8.75 1.27 7.56
C VAL A 40 10.15 1.85 7.61
N PHE A 41 10.28 3.15 7.87
CA PHE A 41 11.59 3.80 7.89
C PHE A 41 12.44 3.42 9.11
N ILE A 42 11.82 3.05 10.23
CA ILE A 42 12.52 2.41 11.35
C ILE A 42 13.17 1.10 10.90
N LYS A 43 12.40 0.21 10.25
CA LYS A 43 12.94 -1.06 9.72
C LYS A 43 14.01 -0.86 8.65
N VAL A 44 13.83 0.14 7.79
CA VAL A 44 14.86 0.51 6.80
C VAL A 44 16.14 0.91 7.51
N TRP A 45 16.08 1.75 8.55
CA TRP A 45 17.26 2.13 9.33
C TRP A 45 17.95 0.93 10.00
N GLU A 46 17.17 0.04 10.62
CA GLU A 46 17.66 -1.15 11.32
C GLU A 46 18.36 -2.14 10.38
N HIS A 47 17.83 -2.31 9.17
CA HIS A 47 18.31 -3.31 8.21
C HIS A 47 19.14 -2.74 7.07
N LEU A 48 19.43 -1.44 7.06
CA LEU A 48 20.20 -0.81 5.99
C LEU A 48 21.60 -1.42 5.83
N ASP A 49 22.25 -1.76 6.95
CA ASP A 49 23.61 -2.32 6.96
C ASP A 49 23.65 -3.78 6.47
N THR A 50 22.51 -4.47 6.49
CA THR A 50 22.37 -5.87 6.07
C THR A 50 21.68 -6.01 4.72
N PHE A 51 21.42 -4.90 4.03
CA PHE A 51 20.87 -4.92 2.69
C PHE A 51 21.86 -5.55 1.71
N ARG A 52 21.46 -6.68 1.11
CA ARG A 52 22.34 -7.56 0.32
C ARG A 52 22.56 -7.13 -1.13
N ASN A 53 21.93 -6.05 -1.59
CA ASN A 53 21.94 -5.61 -3.00
C ASN A 53 21.48 -6.68 -4.01
N GLU A 54 20.66 -7.64 -3.58
CA GLU A 54 20.04 -8.65 -4.46
C GLU A 54 18.86 -8.08 -5.27
N SER A 55 18.40 -6.88 -4.90
CA SER A 55 17.35 -6.12 -5.57
C SER A 55 17.69 -4.62 -5.56
N SER A 56 16.87 -3.78 -6.19
CA SER A 56 17.00 -2.33 -6.02
C SER A 56 16.60 -1.91 -4.60
N ILE A 57 17.23 -0.85 -4.07
CA ILE A 57 16.85 -0.29 -2.75
C ILE A 57 15.36 0.07 -2.71
N SER A 58 14.81 0.53 -3.84
CA SER A 58 13.39 0.86 -3.97
C SER A 58 12.53 -0.38 -3.80
N THR A 59 12.84 -1.46 -4.52
CA THR A 59 12.13 -2.74 -4.43
C THR A 59 12.15 -3.28 -2.99
N TRP A 60 13.31 -3.21 -2.34
CA TRP A 60 13.46 -3.63 -0.95
C TRP A 60 12.59 -2.81 0.02
N ILE A 61 12.58 -1.48 -0.11
CA ILE A 61 11.71 -0.60 0.69
C ILE A 61 10.24 -0.93 0.45
N TYR A 62 9.83 -1.15 -0.81
CA TYR A 62 8.46 -1.52 -1.14
C TYR A 62 8.03 -2.83 -0.47
N ARG A 63 8.91 -3.85 -0.44
CA ARG A 63 8.63 -5.10 0.28
C ARG A 63 8.41 -4.84 1.78
N ILE A 64 9.24 -4.00 2.40
CA ILE A 64 9.07 -3.61 3.81
C ILE A 64 7.74 -2.87 4.01
N THR A 65 7.38 -1.95 3.12
CA THR A 65 6.12 -1.20 3.17
C THR A 65 4.91 -2.12 3.10
N VAL A 66 4.85 -2.96 2.07
CA VAL A 66 3.76 -3.92 1.86
C VAL A 66 3.61 -4.84 3.07
N ASN A 67 4.70 -5.44 3.55
CA ASN A 67 4.66 -6.33 4.71
C ASN A 67 4.19 -5.62 5.98
N THR A 68 4.60 -4.35 6.16
CA THR A 68 4.20 -3.55 7.32
C THR A 68 2.71 -3.20 7.25
N CYS A 69 2.19 -2.75 6.09
CA CYS A 69 0.76 -2.47 5.92
C CYS A 69 -0.11 -3.70 6.15
N LEU A 70 0.28 -4.85 5.59
CA LEU A 70 -0.43 -6.11 5.83
C LEU A 70 -0.46 -6.50 7.31
N LEU A 71 0.66 -6.35 8.01
CA LEU A 71 0.73 -6.66 9.43
C LEU A 71 -0.23 -5.78 10.24
N TYR A 72 -0.34 -4.49 9.90
CA TYR A 72 -1.30 -3.57 10.51
C TYR A 72 -2.76 -4.00 10.25
N LEU A 73 -3.09 -4.36 9.00
CA LEU A 73 -4.42 -4.83 8.63
C LEU A 73 -4.81 -6.13 9.37
N ARG A 74 -3.87 -7.07 9.50
CA ARG A 74 -4.06 -8.32 10.26
C ARG A 74 -4.29 -8.03 11.75
N LYS A 75 -3.49 -7.16 12.36
CA LYS A 75 -3.66 -6.76 13.78
C LYS A 75 -4.98 -6.03 14.03
N SER A 76 -5.43 -5.20 13.07
CA SER A 76 -6.73 -4.52 13.14
C SER A 76 -7.90 -5.52 13.05
N SER A 77 -7.78 -6.51 12.15
CA SER A 77 -8.80 -7.57 11.99
C SER A 77 -8.88 -8.47 13.22
N ALA A 78 -7.75 -8.86 13.80
CA ALA A 78 -7.70 -9.63 15.06
C ALA A 78 -8.28 -8.85 16.26
N ARG A 79 -8.17 -7.51 16.28
CA ARG A 79 -8.82 -6.66 17.29
C ARG A 79 -10.32 -6.49 17.06
N LYS A 80 -10.81 -6.63 15.81
CA LYS A 80 -12.24 -6.56 15.49
C LYS A 80 -13.00 -7.80 15.98
N GLU A 81 -12.39 -8.99 16.04
CA GLU A 81 -13.03 -10.18 16.61
C GLU A 81 -13.29 -10.09 18.13
N VAL A 82 -12.61 -9.17 18.84
CA VAL A 82 -12.77 -8.96 20.30
C VAL A 82 -13.63 -7.72 20.61
N ARG A 83 -14.07 -6.96 19.61
CA ARG A 83 -14.89 -5.74 19.81
C ARG A 83 -16.22 -5.85 19.05
N THR A 84 -17.17 -6.58 19.62
CA THR A 84 -18.59 -6.23 19.47
C THR A 84 -18.83 -4.96 20.29
N ASP A 85 -18.48 -3.82 19.74
CA ASP A 85 -19.09 -2.54 20.09
C ASP A 85 -18.89 -1.59 18.92
N ILE A 86 -20.04 -1.15 18.40
CA ILE A 86 -20.22 -0.29 17.24
C ILE A 86 -19.43 1.00 17.47
N LEU A 87 -18.31 1.16 16.77
CA LEU A 87 -17.65 2.46 16.67
C LEU A 87 -18.41 3.30 15.65
N PRO A 88 -18.81 4.54 15.98
CA PRO A 88 -19.48 5.40 15.03
C PRO A 88 -18.54 5.68 13.86
N LYS A 89 -19.07 5.57 12.65
CA LYS A 89 -18.43 6.14 11.45
C LYS A 89 -18.15 7.61 11.77
N VAL A 90 -16.88 7.97 11.87
CA VAL A 90 -16.47 9.38 11.89
C VAL A 90 -16.87 9.93 10.53
N ALA A 91 -17.99 10.64 10.50
CA ALA A 91 -18.38 11.44 9.35
C ALA A 91 -17.38 12.58 9.25
N SER A 92 -16.45 12.48 8.31
CA SER A 92 -15.63 13.63 7.93
C SER A 92 -16.50 14.63 7.20
N GLU A 93 -16.39 15.88 7.61
CA GLU A 93 -17.11 17.05 7.11
C GLU A 93 -17.08 17.14 5.58
N THR A 94 -18.24 17.48 5.02
CA THR A 94 -18.54 17.56 3.60
C THR A 94 -17.74 18.67 2.93
N TYR A 95 -16.67 18.29 2.22
CA TYR A 95 -16.13 19.05 1.11
C TYR A 95 -16.25 18.18 -0.14
N SER A 96 -17.39 18.29 -0.83
CA SER A 96 -17.63 17.56 -2.07
C SER A 96 -16.87 18.24 -3.21
N ASP A 97 -15.57 17.95 -3.28
CA ASP A 97 -14.91 17.86 -4.58
C ASP A 97 -15.26 16.48 -5.13
N GLU A 98 -15.96 16.42 -6.26
CA GLU A 98 -16.36 15.19 -6.97
C GLU A 98 -15.18 14.21 -7.14
N LYS A 99 -13.95 14.75 -7.23
CA LYS A 99 -12.69 14.00 -7.28
C LYS A 99 -12.36 13.26 -5.99
N GLU A 100 -12.60 13.85 -4.83
CA GLU A 100 -12.32 13.21 -3.53
C GLU A 100 -13.30 12.06 -3.29
N GLU A 101 -14.56 12.24 -3.69
CA GLU A 101 -15.57 11.17 -3.61
C GLU A 101 -15.24 9.99 -4.54
N GLN A 102 -14.86 10.27 -5.80
CA GLN A 102 -14.38 9.26 -6.74
C GLN A 102 -13.14 8.52 -6.22
N LEU A 103 -12.23 9.25 -5.58
CA LEU A 103 -11.02 8.68 -4.97
C LEU A 103 -11.36 7.76 -3.80
N GLN A 104 -12.29 8.17 -2.92
CA GLN A 104 -12.78 7.34 -1.83
C GLN A 104 -13.48 6.07 -2.34
N GLN A 105 -14.33 6.18 -3.36
CA GLN A 105 -14.98 5.02 -3.99
C GLN A 105 -13.96 4.05 -4.60
N MET A 106 -12.93 4.57 -5.28
CA MET A 106 -11.83 3.76 -5.81
C MET A 106 -11.11 2.99 -4.70
N TYR A 107 -10.77 3.65 -3.58
CA TYR A 107 -10.14 2.98 -2.45
C TYR A 107 -11.04 1.90 -1.83
N GLN A 108 -12.34 2.15 -1.71
CA GLN A 108 -13.29 1.13 -1.23
C GLN A 108 -13.33 -0.10 -2.15
N CYS A 109 -13.30 0.10 -3.46
CA CYS A 109 -13.20 -1.00 -4.42
C CYS A 109 -11.89 -1.78 -4.30
N ILE A 110 -10.76 -1.08 -4.14
CA ILE A 110 -9.45 -1.70 -3.91
C ILE A 110 -9.43 -2.55 -2.64
N GLN A 111 -10.16 -2.16 -1.57
CA GLN A 111 -10.24 -2.95 -0.35
C GLN A 111 -10.96 -4.29 -0.51
N LYS A 112 -11.87 -4.41 -1.49
CA LYS A 112 -12.57 -5.67 -1.78
C LYS A 112 -11.67 -6.70 -2.47
N LEU A 113 -10.51 -6.27 -2.98
CA LEU A 113 -9.55 -7.18 -3.60
C LEU A 113 -8.85 -8.06 -2.55
N GLU A 114 -8.52 -9.29 -2.96
CA GLU A 114 -7.56 -10.13 -2.25
C GLU A 114 -6.26 -9.36 -1.98
N GLU A 115 -5.63 -9.59 -0.83
CA GLU A 115 -4.45 -8.85 -0.38
C GLU A 115 -3.37 -8.74 -1.47
N THR A 116 -3.03 -9.83 -2.17
CA THR A 116 -2.04 -9.82 -3.26
C THR A 116 -2.43 -8.87 -4.41
N ASN A 117 -3.70 -8.88 -4.79
CA ASN A 117 -4.23 -8.05 -5.87
C ASN A 117 -4.25 -6.56 -5.49
N LYS A 118 -4.56 -6.27 -4.22
CA LYS A 118 -4.46 -4.94 -3.62
C LYS A 118 -3.02 -4.41 -3.70
N MET A 119 -2.01 -5.22 -3.37
CA MET A 119 -0.62 -4.80 -3.49
C MET A 119 -0.26 -4.44 -4.93
N ILE A 120 -0.61 -5.31 -5.88
CA ILE A 120 -0.28 -5.15 -7.29
C ILE A 120 -0.85 -3.82 -7.81
N ILE A 121 -2.13 -3.53 -7.56
CA ILE A 121 -2.73 -2.31 -8.08
C ILE A 121 -2.18 -1.05 -7.41
N LEU A 122 -1.93 -1.07 -6.10
CA LEU A 122 -1.37 0.08 -5.41
C LEU A 122 0.04 0.41 -5.90
N MET A 123 0.89 -0.59 -6.14
CA MET A 123 2.23 -0.38 -6.71
C MET A 123 2.17 0.17 -8.15
N ILE A 124 1.19 -0.26 -8.96
CA ILE A 124 0.97 0.31 -10.31
C ILE A 124 0.57 1.78 -10.23
N LEU A 125 -0.31 2.14 -9.29
CA LEU A 125 -0.73 3.53 -9.08
C LEU A 125 0.43 4.42 -8.63
N ASP A 126 1.39 3.86 -7.90
CA ASP A 126 2.64 4.55 -7.54
C ASP A 126 3.69 4.57 -8.66
N GLY A 127 3.35 4.04 -9.84
CA GLY A 127 4.19 4.09 -11.05
C GLY A 127 5.33 3.08 -11.04
N ILE A 128 5.21 1.98 -10.31
CA ILE A 128 6.23 0.93 -10.25
C ILE A 128 6.16 0.05 -11.50
N GLU A 129 7.33 -0.25 -12.04
CA GLU A 129 7.44 -1.04 -13.26
C GLU A 129 7.11 -2.51 -13.00
N TYR A 130 6.58 -3.19 -14.01
CA TYR A 130 6.10 -4.56 -13.86
C TYR A 130 7.20 -5.55 -13.43
N PRO A 131 8.47 -5.44 -13.92
CA PRO A 131 9.55 -6.28 -13.42
C PRO A 131 9.74 -6.15 -11.90
N GLU A 132 9.79 -4.93 -11.38
CA GLU A 132 9.94 -4.67 -9.95
C GLU A 132 8.75 -5.21 -9.15
N ILE A 133 7.52 -5.00 -9.61
CA ILE A 133 6.32 -5.55 -8.97
C ILE A 133 6.38 -7.08 -8.92
N SER A 134 6.82 -7.71 -10.00
CA SER A 134 6.91 -9.18 -10.10
C SER A 134 7.89 -9.74 -9.05
N GLU A 135 8.98 -9.01 -8.80
CA GLU A 135 9.98 -9.34 -7.79
C GLU A 135 9.46 -9.13 -6.35
N VAL A 136 8.73 -8.03 -6.10
CA VAL A 136 8.08 -7.77 -4.80
C VAL A 136 7.11 -8.89 -4.46
N ILE A 137 6.27 -9.27 -5.42
CA ILE A 137 5.19 -10.26 -5.25
C ILE A 137 5.70 -11.71 -5.29
N GLY A 138 6.82 -11.96 -5.98
CA GLY A 138 7.38 -13.31 -6.18
C GLY A 138 6.64 -14.12 -7.24
N ILE A 139 6.22 -13.50 -8.34
CA ILE A 139 5.57 -14.16 -9.49
C ILE A 139 6.26 -13.78 -10.80
N THR A 140 6.02 -14.50 -11.88
CA THR A 140 6.56 -14.14 -13.21
C THR A 140 5.88 -12.89 -13.77
N GLU A 141 6.57 -12.10 -14.58
CA GLU A 141 6.01 -10.91 -15.25
C GLU A 141 4.79 -11.25 -16.14
N GLU A 142 4.81 -12.41 -16.79
CA GLU A 142 3.68 -12.90 -17.59
C GLU A 142 2.44 -13.13 -16.72
N THR A 143 2.61 -13.82 -15.59
CA THR A 143 1.54 -14.05 -14.61
C THR A 143 1.04 -12.72 -14.05
N LEU A 144 1.95 -11.80 -13.75
CA LEU A 144 1.61 -10.46 -13.28
C LEU A 144 0.73 -9.73 -14.29
N ARG A 145 1.07 -9.72 -15.57
CA ARG A 145 0.30 -9.03 -16.63
C ARG A 145 -1.13 -9.56 -16.73
N VAL A 146 -1.31 -10.87 -16.68
CA VAL A 146 -2.64 -11.50 -16.64
C VAL A 146 -3.41 -11.09 -15.39
N ARG A 147 -2.75 -11.08 -14.23
CA ARG A 147 -3.37 -10.68 -12.95
C ARG A 147 -3.78 -9.21 -12.97
N ILE A 148 -2.94 -8.31 -13.48
CA ILE A 148 -3.25 -6.88 -13.65
C ILE A 148 -4.50 -6.69 -14.51
N HIS A 149 -4.59 -7.41 -15.63
CA HIS A 149 -5.78 -7.33 -16.49
C HIS A 149 -7.05 -7.71 -15.73
N ARG A 150 -7.02 -8.80 -14.96
CA ARG A 150 -8.15 -9.24 -14.13
C ARG A 150 -8.49 -8.22 -13.04
N ILE A 151 -7.49 -7.67 -12.35
CA ILE A 151 -7.69 -6.66 -11.30
C ILE A 151 -8.36 -5.41 -11.86
N LYS A 152 -7.87 -4.88 -12.98
CA LYS A 152 -8.46 -3.71 -13.64
C LYS A 152 -9.91 -3.96 -14.05
N LYS A 153 -10.21 -5.16 -14.55
CA LYS A 153 -11.58 -5.57 -14.88
C LYS A 153 -12.48 -5.56 -13.62
N SER A 154 -12.05 -6.21 -12.54
CA SER A 154 -12.81 -6.22 -11.28
C SER A 154 -13.04 -4.83 -10.69
N LEU A 155 -12.04 -3.94 -10.76
CA LEU A 155 -12.20 -2.56 -10.29
C LEU A 155 -13.17 -1.76 -11.16
N THR A 156 -13.12 -1.94 -12.48
CA THR A 156 -14.06 -1.28 -13.41
C THR A 156 -15.50 -1.69 -13.10
N GLN A 157 -15.74 -2.99 -12.89
CA GLN A 157 -17.06 -3.52 -12.52
C GLN A 157 -17.53 -2.98 -11.17
N CYS A 158 -16.62 -2.92 -10.18
CA CYS A 158 -16.93 -2.36 -8.85
C CYS A 158 -17.39 -0.90 -8.92
N VAL A 159 -16.68 -0.07 -9.67
CA VAL A 159 -17.01 1.37 -9.82
C VAL A 159 -18.30 1.56 -10.63
N GLN A 160 -18.59 0.66 -11.57
CA GLN A 160 -19.81 0.70 -12.39
C GLN A 160 -21.06 0.11 -11.69
N ASN A 161 -20.97 -0.28 -10.41
CA ASN A 161 -22.03 -0.95 -9.65
C ASN A 161 -22.53 -2.26 -10.29
N GLU A 162 -21.70 -2.95 -11.07
CA GLU A 162 -21.96 -4.35 -11.40
C GLU A 162 -21.48 -5.20 -10.23
N ASN A 163 -22.40 -5.89 -9.55
CA ASN A 163 -22.16 -6.72 -8.37
C ASN A 163 -20.84 -7.52 -8.46
N ILE A 164 -19.95 -7.28 -7.50
CA ILE A 164 -18.83 -8.19 -7.18
C ILE A 164 -19.39 -9.34 -6.35
#